data_AF-A0A950YI77-F1
#
_entry.id   AF-A0A950YI77-F1
#
_cell.length_a   1.000
_cell.length_b   1.000
_cell.length_c   1.000
_cell.angle_alpha   90.00
_cell.angle_beta   90.00
_cell.angle_gamma   90.00
#
_symmetry.space_group_name_H-M   'P 1'
#
loop_
_entity.id
_entity.type
_entity.pdbx_description
1 polymer ?
#
loop_
_entity_poly.entity_id
_entity_poly.type
_entity_poly.pdbx_seq_one_letter_code
_entity_poly.pdbx_strand_id
1 'polypeptide(L)'
;MEAFADRARRELVSTGERVIERQLEMRDDLTVQERQIAEMARDGLTNTEIGARLFLSPRTVEWHLRHVFAKLGIRSRRALAQALPQSESVPAGV
;
A
#
# COMPACT_ATOMS: atom_id res chain seq x y z
N MET A 1 -32.21 -24.56 0.05
CA MET A 1 -32.91 -24.46 1.34
C MET A 1 -31.84 -24.53 2.41
N GLU A 2 -31.75 -23.47 3.22
CA GLU A 2 -31.34 -23.41 4.64
C GLU A 2 -30.48 -24.58 5.16
N ALA A 3 -29.34 -24.40 5.83
CA ALA A 3 -29.21 -23.65 7.07
C ALA A 3 -27.79 -23.87 7.66
N PHE A 4 -27.28 -22.84 8.34
CA PHE A 4 -26.42 -22.91 9.54
C PHE A 4 -25.06 -23.65 9.50
N ALA A 5 -23.98 -22.85 9.56
CA ALA A 5 -22.83 -23.15 10.41
C ALA A 5 -22.66 -22.00 11.40
N ASP A 6 -23.38 -22.07 12.52
CA ASP A 6 -23.20 -21.15 13.64
C ASP A 6 -21.91 -21.52 14.39
N ARG A 7 -21.16 -20.48 14.78
CA ARG A 7 -20.25 -20.43 15.93
C ARG A 7 -19.11 -21.45 16.02
N ALA A 8 -17.90 -20.96 15.74
CA ALA A 8 -16.91 -20.66 16.79
C ALA A 8 -15.47 -20.68 16.25
N ARG A 9 -15.00 -19.53 15.75
CA ARG A 9 -13.68 -18.99 16.11
C ARG A 9 -13.84 -17.51 16.37
N ARG A 10 -14.52 -17.19 17.46
CA ARG A 10 -14.37 -15.88 18.10
C ARG A 10 -12.92 -15.80 18.56
N GLU A 11 -12.30 -14.68 18.20
CA GLU A 11 -11.06 -14.13 18.76
C GLU A 11 -9.76 -14.56 18.09
N LEU A 12 -9.63 -14.24 16.79
CA LEU A 12 -8.35 -13.78 16.25
C LEU A 12 -8.30 -12.27 16.44
N VAL A 13 -7.53 -11.81 17.43
CA VAL A 13 -6.94 -10.48 17.59
C VAL A 13 -7.52 -9.43 16.63
N SER A 14 -8.61 -8.80 17.07
CA SER A 14 -9.64 -8.13 16.25
C SER A 14 -9.24 -6.87 15.47
N THR A 15 -7.94 -6.56 15.33
CA THR A 15 -7.46 -5.36 14.63
C THR A 15 -6.53 -5.67 13.45
N GLY A 16 -5.91 -6.86 13.38
CA GLY A 16 -4.89 -7.16 12.36
C GLY A 16 -5.47 -7.63 11.01
N GLU A 17 -6.38 -8.59 11.05
CA GLU A 17 -6.81 -9.33 9.85
C GLU A 17 -7.57 -8.43 8.84
N ARG A 18 -8.53 -7.63 9.30
CA ARG A 18 -9.24 -6.65 8.43
C ARG A 18 -8.35 -5.55 7.89
N VAL A 19 -7.30 -5.18 8.64
CA VAL A 19 -6.33 -4.19 8.16
C VAL A 19 -5.53 -4.79 7.02
N ILE A 20 -5.04 -6.03 7.17
CA ILE A 20 -4.29 -6.74 6.13
C ILE A 20 -5.12 -6.92 4.85
N GLU A 21 -6.37 -7.39 4.96
CA GLU A 21 -7.27 -7.56 3.80
C GLU A 21 -7.45 -6.25 3.03
N ARG A 22 -7.80 -5.17 3.73
CA ARG A 22 -7.97 -3.86 3.12
C ARG A 22 -6.69 -3.34 2.47
N GLN A 23 -5.54 -3.61 3.05
CA GLN A 23 -4.25 -3.20 2.50
C GLN A 23 -3.86 -3.97 1.24
N LEU A 24 -4.21 -5.26 1.17
CA LEU A 24 -4.00 -6.08 -0.02
C LEU A 24 -4.91 -5.62 -1.17
N GLU A 25 -6.19 -5.35 -0.88
CA GLU A 25 -7.12 -4.79 -1.87
C GLU A 25 -6.64 -3.41 -2.39
N MET A 26 -6.22 -2.52 -1.49
CA MET A 26 -5.67 -1.21 -1.85
C MET A 26 -4.38 -1.32 -2.67
N ARG A 27 -3.55 -2.33 -2.39
CA ARG A 27 -2.38 -2.62 -3.22
C ARG A 27 -2.85 -2.95 -4.64
N ASP A 28 -3.84 -3.82 -4.80
CA ASP A 28 -4.30 -4.30 -6.11
C ASP A 28 -4.96 -3.21 -6.98
N ASP A 29 -5.43 -2.11 -6.39
CA ASP A 29 -6.00 -0.95 -7.10
C ASP A 29 -4.96 0.02 -7.72
N LEU A 30 -3.67 -0.10 -7.34
CA LEU A 30 -2.61 0.72 -7.91
C LEU A 30 -2.10 0.14 -9.22
N THR A 31 -1.97 0.99 -10.24
CA THR A 31 -1.22 0.65 -11.45
C THR A 31 0.25 0.38 -11.10
N VAL A 32 0.96 -0.36 -11.97
CA VAL A 32 2.37 -0.67 -11.78
C VAL A 32 3.21 0.59 -11.54
N GLN A 33 2.98 1.66 -12.32
CA GLN A 33 3.72 2.91 -12.20
C GLN A 33 3.38 3.67 -10.91
N GLU A 34 2.11 3.71 -10.51
CA GLU A 34 1.68 4.31 -9.24
C GLU A 34 2.30 3.59 -8.05
N ARG A 35 2.33 2.25 -8.06
CA ARG A 35 2.97 1.44 -7.04
C ARG A 35 4.46 1.75 -6.94
N GLN A 36 5.16 1.75 -8.06
CA GLN A 36 6.61 2.03 -8.09
C GLN A 36 6.93 3.42 -7.52
N ILE A 37 6.14 4.45 -7.89
CA ILE A 37 6.29 5.80 -7.34
C ILE A 37 5.99 5.82 -5.84
N ALA A 38 4.93 5.14 -5.40
CA ALA A 38 4.52 5.10 -4.01
C ALA A 38 5.53 4.37 -3.10
N GLU A 39 6.15 3.30 -3.59
CA GLU A 39 7.22 2.58 -2.90
C GLU A 39 8.48 3.44 -2.75
N MET A 40 8.95 4.08 -3.83
CA MET A 40 10.07 5.02 -3.72
C MET A 40 9.75 6.18 -2.77
N ALA A 41 8.49 6.65 -2.78
CA ALA A 41 8.07 7.70 -1.89
C ALA A 41 8.01 7.26 -0.42
N ARG A 42 7.53 6.04 -0.16
CA ARG A 42 7.58 5.39 1.15
C ARG A 42 9.02 5.28 1.65
N ASP A 43 9.93 4.91 0.77
CA ASP A 43 11.36 4.70 1.07
C ASP A 43 12.13 6.03 1.22
N GLY A 44 11.45 7.17 1.13
CA GLY A 44 12.00 8.49 1.50
C GLY A 44 12.44 9.38 0.33
N LEU A 45 12.38 8.90 -0.92
CA LEU A 45 12.86 9.67 -2.07
C LEU A 45 11.99 10.88 -2.42
N THR A 46 12.56 12.07 -2.49
CA THR A 46 11.86 13.28 -2.94
C THR A 46 11.29 13.13 -4.36
N ASN A 47 10.28 13.93 -4.70
CA ASN A 47 9.67 13.89 -6.04
C ASN A 47 10.71 14.15 -7.16
N THR A 48 11.74 14.95 -6.87
CA THR A 48 12.86 15.19 -7.78
C THR A 48 13.71 13.94 -7.99
N GLU A 49 14.05 13.21 -6.94
CA GLU A 49 14.82 11.96 -7.03
C GLU A 49 14.03 10.85 -7.73
N ILE A 50 12.73 10.71 -7.42
CA ILE A 50 11.84 9.78 -8.13
C ILE A 50 11.75 10.15 -9.60
N GLY A 51 11.56 11.44 -9.90
CA GLY A 51 11.48 11.95 -11.26
C GLY A 51 12.75 11.65 -12.06
N ALA A 52 13.92 11.88 -11.47
CA ALA A 52 15.20 11.56 -12.09
C ALA A 52 15.35 10.06 -12.39
N ARG A 53 14.90 9.16 -11.49
CA ARG A 53 14.99 7.70 -11.68
C ARG A 53 14.01 7.17 -12.72
N LEU A 54 12.85 7.79 -12.84
CA LEU A 54 11.77 7.35 -13.75
C LEU A 54 11.68 8.17 -15.03
N PHE A 55 12.60 9.12 -15.25
CA PHE A 55 12.57 10.08 -16.36
C PHE A 55 11.26 10.89 -16.42
N LEU A 56 10.76 11.30 -15.26
CA LEU A 56 9.54 12.10 -15.09
C LEU A 56 9.87 13.47 -14.48
N SER A 57 9.01 14.46 -14.77
CA SER A 57 9.09 15.73 -14.05
C SER A 57 8.67 15.55 -12.57
N PRO A 58 9.23 16.34 -11.62
CA PRO A 58 8.79 16.30 -10.22
C PRO A 58 7.28 16.56 -10.06
N ARG A 59 6.69 17.37 -10.95
CA ARG A 59 5.25 17.68 -10.99
C ARG A 59 4.41 16.48 -11.45
N THR A 60 4.93 15.66 -12.36
CA THR A 60 4.29 14.42 -12.78
C THR A 60 4.29 13.41 -11.63
N VAL A 61 5.39 13.30 -10.90
CA VAL A 61 5.47 12.46 -9.69
C VAL A 61 4.46 12.92 -8.63
N GLU A 62 4.37 14.23 -8.39
CA GLU A 62 3.36 14.81 -7.48
C GLU A 62 1.94 14.44 -7.90
N TRP A 63 1.63 14.55 -9.19
CA TRP A 63 0.32 14.17 -9.74
C TRP A 63 0.01 12.69 -9.46
N HIS A 64 0.94 11.78 -9.75
CA HIS A 64 0.77 10.36 -9.44
C HIS A 64 0.55 10.12 -7.94
N LEU A 65 1.31 10.79 -7.07
CA LEU A 65 1.16 10.66 -5.62
C LEU A 65 -0.22 11.14 -5.13
N ARG A 66 -0.82 12.16 -5.76
CA ARG A 66 -2.18 12.59 -5.43
C ARG A 66 -3.21 11.50 -5.75
N HIS A 67 -3.08 10.82 -6.89
CA HIS A 67 -3.94 9.70 -7.26
C HIS A 67 -3.74 8.50 -6.34
N VAL A 68 -2.49 8.16 -6.03
CA VAL A 68 -2.15 7.13 -5.05
C VAL A 68 -2.79 7.43 -3.70
N PHE A 69 -2.68 8.66 -3.21
CA PHE A 69 -3.26 9.04 -1.92
C PHE A 69 -4.79 8.89 -1.92
N ALA A 70 -5.46 9.27 -3.01
CA ALA A 70 -6.89 9.09 -3.17
C ALA A 70 -7.28 7.60 -3.16
N LYS A 71 -6.57 6.76 -3.94
CA LYS A 71 -6.80 5.31 -4.01
C LYS A 71 -6.56 4.60 -2.68
N LEU A 72 -5.49 4.97 -1.98
CA LEU A 72 -5.15 4.41 -0.67
C LEU A 72 -5.95 5.03 0.49
N GLY A 73 -6.78 6.05 0.23
CA GLY A 73 -7.54 6.75 1.27
C GLY A 73 -6.68 7.49 2.31
N ILE A 74 -5.45 7.87 1.95
CA ILE A 74 -4.51 8.57 2.83
C ILE A 74 -4.37 10.04 2.46
N ARG A 75 -3.90 10.86 3.40
CA ARG A 75 -3.76 12.33 3.20
C ARG A 75 -2.33 12.82 3.13
N SER A 76 -1.36 11.96 3.42
CA SER A 76 0.03 12.38 3.49
C SER A 76 0.99 11.29 3.06
N ARG A 77 2.13 11.73 2.56
CA ARG A 77 3.26 10.88 2.21
C ARG A 77 3.75 10.02 3.38
N ARG A 78 3.70 10.54 4.61
CA ARG A 78 4.11 9.79 5.82
C ARG A 78 3.22 8.57 6.08
N ALA A 79 1.95 8.63 5.67
CA ALA A 79 1.03 7.52 5.82
C ALA A 79 1.31 6.36 4.83
N LEU A 80 2.17 6.56 3.82
CA LEU A 80 2.58 5.48 2.90
C LEU A 80 3.30 4.34 3.62
N ALA A 81 4.08 4.61 4.68
CA ALA A 81 4.76 3.57 5.44
C ALA A 81 3.78 2.60 6.10
N GLN A 82 2.62 3.10 6.53
CA GLN A 82 1.56 2.28 7.08
C GLN A 82 0.77 1.61 5.97
N ALA A 83 0.40 2.35 4.91
CA ALA A 83 -0.47 1.86 3.83
C ALA A 83 0.21 0.85 2.87
N LEU A 84 1.54 0.93 2.71
CA LEU A 84 2.35 0.06 1.87
C LEU A 84 3.44 -0.61 2.73
N PRO A 85 3.08 -1.59 3.58
CA PRO A 85 4.06 -2.30 4.38
C PRO A 85 5.16 -2.84 3.46
N GLN A 86 6.41 -2.82 3.92
CA GLN A 86 7.47 -3.49 3.18
C GLN A 86 7.05 -4.94 3.04
N SER A 87 7.01 -5.46 1.81
CA SER A 87 6.78 -6.89 1.63
C SER A 87 7.90 -7.58 2.41
N GLU A 88 7.57 -8.27 3.49
CA GLU A 88 8.52 -9.07 4.23
C GLU A 88 9.26 -9.91 3.21
N SER A 89 10.54 -9.62 3.02
CA SER A 89 11.45 -10.56 2.42
C SER A 89 11.37 -11.78 3.33
N VAL A 90 10.66 -12.81 2.91
CA VAL A 90 10.72 -14.12 3.57
C VAL A 90 12.21 -14.41 3.68
N PRO A 91 12.80 -14.45 4.89
CA PRO A 91 14.20 -14.81 5.00
C PRO A 91 14.29 -16.20 4.38
N ALA A 92 15.04 -16.33 3.29
CA ALA A 92 15.38 -17.62 2.73
C ALA A 92 16.04 -18.40 3.87
N GLY A 93 15.28 -19.29 4.49
CA GLY A 93 15.74 -20.13 5.57
C GLY A 93 16.84 -21.03 5.04
N VAL A 94 18.02 -20.86 5.64
CA VAL A 94 19.15 -21.79 5.88
C VAL A 94 19.24 -23.01 4.95
#